data_AF-A0A2E5XF30-F1
#
_entry.id   AF-A0A2E5XF30-F1
#
_cell.length_a   1.000
_cell.length_b   1.000
_cell.length_c   1.000
_cell.angle_alpha   90.00
_cell.angle_beta   90.00
_cell.angle_gamma   90.00
#
_symmetry.space_group_name_H-M   'P 1'
#
loop_
_entity.id
_entity.type
_entity.pdbx_description
1 polymer ?
#
loop_
_entity_poly.entity_id
_entity_poly.type
_entity_poly.pdbx_seq_one_letter_code
_entity_poly.pdbx_strand_id
1 'polypeptide(L)'
;AIRDSVLAVSGRLDPKVGGKPIPTFLDEFVIGRGRPGGGPLDGGGRRSLYTSVRRNFLPTLMLAFDFPTPFSTKGRRDITNVPAQSLALMNDKLIYEQSKVWAQRILRQMPEANAVERLRVMFEEAFARPPRDHELTILMEALPELLKVHGGNPESTELWHDLCHGLFSMNDFIYLR
;
A
#
# COMPACT_ATOMS: atom_id res chain seq x y z
N ALA A 1 1.06 10.65 -2.93
CA ALA A 1 1.27 10.44 -1.49
C ALA A 1 1.02 8.97 -1.15
N ILE A 2 -0.21 8.47 -1.21
CA ILE A 2 -0.57 7.10 -0.79
C ILE A 2 0.32 5.99 -1.38
N ARG A 3 0.46 5.91 -2.72
CA ARG A 3 1.38 4.93 -3.34
C ARG A 3 2.81 5.04 -2.82
N ASP A 4 3.32 6.26 -2.63
CA ASP A 4 4.68 6.47 -2.12
C ASP A 4 4.78 6.09 -0.64
N SER A 5 3.73 6.32 0.16
CA SER A 5 3.64 5.87 1.55
C SER A 5 3.65 4.34 1.64
N VAL A 6 2.89 3.65 0.79
CA VAL A 6 2.89 2.18 0.71
C VAL A 6 4.28 1.66 0.39
N LEU A 7 4.97 2.26 -0.59
CA LEU A 7 6.34 1.88 -0.94
C LEU A 7 7.33 2.16 0.20
N ALA A 8 7.14 3.26 0.94
CA ALA A 8 7.99 3.59 2.08
C ALA A 8 7.81 2.56 3.20
N VAL A 9 6.57 2.26 3.58
CA VAL A 9 6.23 1.32 4.65
C VAL A 9 6.59 -0.12 4.26
N SER A 10 6.42 -0.52 3.01
CA SER A 10 6.89 -1.84 2.57
C SER A 10 8.42 -1.95 2.48
N GLY A 11 9.15 -0.83 2.54
CA GLY A 11 10.60 -0.78 2.35
C GLY A 11 11.04 -0.89 0.89
N ARG A 12 10.12 -0.74 -0.07
CA ARG A 12 10.38 -0.80 -1.52
C ARG A 12 10.72 0.54 -2.15
N LEU A 13 10.55 1.65 -1.42
CA LEU A 13 10.79 2.98 -1.95
C LEU A 13 12.26 3.19 -2.35
N ASP A 14 12.49 3.49 -3.63
CA ASP A 14 13.77 3.98 -4.14
C ASP A 14 13.82 5.52 -4.07
N PRO A 15 14.69 6.10 -3.23
CA PRO A 15 14.78 7.54 -3.04
C PRO A 15 15.53 8.28 -4.16
N LYS A 16 16.11 7.60 -5.16
CA LYS A 16 16.94 8.21 -6.20
C LYS A 16 16.20 9.35 -6.92
N VAL A 17 16.89 10.47 -7.13
CA VAL A 17 16.34 11.66 -7.80
C VAL A 17 16.67 11.64 -9.29
N GLY A 18 15.70 12.03 -10.12
CA GLY A 18 15.86 12.09 -11.58
C GLY A 18 15.85 10.72 -12.28
N GLY A 19 16.37 10.69 -13.51
CA GLY A 19 16.41 9.50 -14.36
C GLY A 19 15.21 9.37 -15.30
N LYS A 20 15.22 8.31 -16.12
CA LYS A 20 14.15 8.04 -17.09
C LYS A 20 12.84 7.67 -16.37
N PRO A 21 11.68 8.09 -16.88
CA PRO A 21 10.39 7.71 -16.32
C PRO A 21 10.16 6.21 -16.47
N ILE A 22 9.56 5.59 -15.46
CA ILE A 22 9.15 4.18 -15.49
C ILE A 22 7.77 4.09 -16.15
N PRO A 23 7.56 3.19 -17.13
CA PRO A 23 6.22 2.97 -17.69
C PRO A 23 5.20 2.68 -16.58
N THR A 24 4.00 3.23 -16.70
CA THR A 24 2.92 2.93 -15.74
C THR A 24 2.49 1.47 -15.89
N PHE A 25 2.21 0.81 -14.77
CA PHE A 25 1.59 -0.51 -14.78
C PHE A 25 0.19 -0.41 -15.38
N LEU A 26 -0.10 -1.27 -16.35
CA LEU A 26 -1.41 -1.35 -17.00
C LEU A 26 -1.97 -2.74 -16.73
N ASP A 27 -3.04 -2.80 -15.94
CA ASP A 27 -3.77 -4.04 -15.68
C ASP A 27 -4.47 -4.58 -16.94
N GLU A 28 -5.03 -5.78 -16.86
CA GLU A 28 -5.71 -6.41 -18.00
C GLU A 28 -6.96 -5.64 -18.46
N PHE A 29 -7.61 -4.89 -17.56
CA PHE A 29 -8.82 -4.13 -17.81
C PHE A 29 -8.57 -2.78 -18.51
N VAL A 30 -7.34 -2.27 -18.44
CA VAL A 30 -6.91 -1.07 -19.17
C VAL A 30 -6.69 -1.39 -20.66
N ILE A 31 -7.78 -1.37 -21.42
CA ILE A 31 -7.82 -1.63 -22.87
C ILE A 31 -7.96 -0.33 -23.67
N GLY A 32 -7.38 -0.30 -24.87
CA GLY A 32 -7.52 0.85 -25.76
C GLY A 32 -6.61 0.80 -26.98
N ARG A 33 -6.99 1.51 -28.05
CA ARG A 33 -6.17 1.62 -29.27
C ARG A 33 -4.83 2.28 -28.92
N GLY A 34 -3.74 1.67 -29.36
CA GLY A 34 -2.39 2.15 -29.08
C GLY A 34 -1.91 1.87 -27.64
N ARG A 35 -2.47 0.85 -26.98
CA ARG A 35 -2.01 0.39 -25.66
C ARG A 35 -0.51 0.07 -25.72
N PRO A 36 0.31 0.74 -24.90
CA PRO A 36 1.74 0.48 -24.86
C PRO A 36 2.06 -0.71 -23.95
N GLY A 37 3.33 -1.11 -23.94
CA GLY A 37 3.85 -1.99 -22.89
C GLY A 37 3.65 -1.36 -21.51
N GLY A 38 3.13 -2.15 -20.57
CA GLY A 38 3.03 -1.78 -19.16
C GLY A 38 4.38 -1.86 -18.46
N GLY A 39 4.55 -1.08 -17.39
CA GLY A 39 5.70 -1.21 -16.49
C GLY A 39 5.44 -2.15 -15.33
N PRO A 40 6.40 -2.28 -14.40
CA PRO A 40 6.23 -3.07 -13.18
C PRO A 40 5.14 -2.50 -12.28
N LEU A 41 4.43 -3.38 -11.56
CA LEU A 41 3.31 -3.03 -10.67
C LEU A 41 3.68 -1.94 -9.66
N ASP A 42 4.82 -2.11 -8.98
CA ASP A 42 5.33 -1.18 -7.99
C ASP A 42 6.14 -0.03 -8.61
N GLY A 43 6.12 0.13 -9.93
CA GLY A 43 6.93 1.12 -10.65
C GLY A 43 8.43 0.98 -10.41
N GLY A 44 8.91 -0.21 -10.04
CA GLY A 44 10.31 -0.46 -9.68
C GLY A 44 10.71 0.21 -8.37
N GLY A 45 9.76 0.44 -7.46
CA GLY A 45 9.99 1.16 -6.21
C GLY A 45 10.14 2.68 -6.36
N ARG A 46 10.14 3.20 -7.60
CA ARG A 46 10.29 4.63 -7.86
C ARG A 46 9.10 5.41 -7.32
N ARG A 47 9.37 6.60 -6.78
CA ARG A 47 8.34 7.60 -6.42
C ARG A 47 7.37 7.83 -7.57
N SER A 48 6.11 8.07 -7.24
CA SER A 48 5.02 8.26 -8.21
C SER A 48 5.26 9.45 -9.15
N LEU A 49 6.12 10.40 -8.76
CA LEU A 49 6.59 11.49 -9.62
C LEU A 49 7.35 10.99 -10.87
N TYR A 50 8.01 9.83 -10.77
CA TYR A 50 8.84 9.25 -11.84
C TYR A 50 8.11 8.19 -12.66
N THR A 51 6.80 7.99 -12.46
CA THR A 51 6.00 7.11 -13.31
C THR A 51 5.50 7.87 -14.54
N SER A 52 5.47 7.21 -15.70
CA SER A 52 5.08 7.85 -16.96
C SER A 52 3.56 8.04 -17.00
N VAL A 53 3.09 9.25 -17.24
CA VAL A 53 1.66 9.52 -17.44
C VAL A 53 1.34 9.50 -18.93
N ARG A 54 0.36 8.68 -19.33
CA ARG A 54 -0.13 8.63 -20.71
C ARG A 54 -1.61 8.96 -20.72
N ARG A 55 -2.02 9.90 -21.58
CA ARG A 55 -3.38 10.47 -21.62
C ARG A 55 -4.50 9.44 -21.51
N ASN A 56 -4.38 8.34 -22.25
CA ASN A 56 -5.41 7.29 -22.35
C ASN A 56 -5.16 6.09 -21.42
N PHE A 57 -4.04 6.08 -20.69
CA PHE A 57 -3.58 4.92 -19.91
C PHE A 57 -3.02 5.43 -18.58
N LEU A 58 -3.92 5.91 -17.73
CA LEU A 58 -3.63 6.48 -16.42
C LEU A 58 -3.58 5.38 -15.35
N PRO A 59 -2.80 5.56 -14.27
CA PRO A 59 -2.73 4.59 -13.18
C PRO A 59 -4.05 4.50 -12.40
N THR A 60 -4.70 3.32 -12.45
CA THR A 60 -6.03 3.05 -11.89
C THR A 60 -6.14 3.39 -10.41
N LEU A 61 -5.20 2.93 -9.59
CA LEU A 61 -5.19 3.25 -8.15
C LEU A 61 -5.15 4.76 -7.92
N MET A 62 -4.29 5.48 -8.63
CA MET A 62 -4.15 6.92 -8.41
C MET A 62 -5.41 7.68 -8.84
N LEU A 63 -6.10 7.23 -9.89
CA LEU A 63 -7.38 7.78 -10.31
C LEU A 63 -8.45 7.66 -9.22
N ALA A 64 -8.52 6.53 -8.52
CA ALA A 64 -9.44 6.38 -7.38
C ALA A 64 -9.17 7.41 -6.27
N PHE A 65 -7.94 7.89 -6.18
CA PHE A 65 -7.49 8.89 -5.21
C PHE A 65 -7.35 10.30 -5.80
N ASP A 66 -8.23 10.71 -6.71
CA ASP A 66 -8.29 12.08 -7.27
C ASP A 66 -7.00 12.52 -7.99
N PHE A 67 -6.38 11.61 -8.76
CA PHE A 67 -5.27 11.99 -9.62
C PHE A 67 -5.71 13.03 -10.68
N PRO A 68 -5.04 14.20 -10.74
CA PRO A 68 -5.37 15.22 -11.74
C PRO A 68 -5.19 14.69 -13.16
N THR A 69 -6.21 14.86 -13.99
CA THR A 69 -6.14 14.44 -15.38
C THR A 69 -5.22 15.36 -16.19
N PRO A 70 -4.31 14.82 -17.03
CA PRO A 70 -3.28 15.62 -17.73
C PRO A 70 -3.81 16.36 -18.96
N PHE A 71 -5.12 16.59 -19.05
CA PHE A 71 -5.79 17.25 -20.16
C PHE A 71 -6.66 18.42 -19.71
N SER A 72 -6.63 18.76 -18.43
CA SER A 72 -7.25 19.96 -17.86
C SER A 72 -6.34 20.55 -16.79
N THR A 73 -6.48 21.85 -16.52
CA THR A 73 -5.77 22.52 -15.44
C THR A 73 -6.45 22.23 -14.10
N LYS A 74 -5.68 21.82 -13.09
CA LYS A 74 -6.16 21.64 -11.71
C LYS A 74 -5.33 22.53 -10.78
N GLY A 75 -5.95 23.58 -10.24
CA GLY A 75 -5.26 24.53 -9.35
C GLY A 75 -5.01 24.03 -7.93
N ARG A 76 -5.83 23.06 -7.46
CA ARG A 76 -5.71 22.44 -6.15
C ARG A 76 -6.18 20.99 -6.24
N ARG A 77 -5.49 20.07 -5.57
CA ARG A 77 -5.94 18.67 -5.48
C ARG A 77 -7.13 18.57 -4.54
N ASP A 78 -8.12 17.76 -4.91
CA ASP A 78 -9.26 17.48 -4.04
C ASP A 78 -8.81 16.66 -2.83
N ILE A 79 -9.49 16.85 -1.71
CA ILE A 79 -9.31 16.04 -0.50
C ILE A 79 -10.64 15.33 -0.29
N THR A 80 -10.65 14.02 -0.53
CA THR A 80 -11.84 13.18 -0.38
C THR A 80 -11.49 11.96 0.47
N ASN A 81 -12.53 11.38 1.08
CA ASN A 81 -12.43 10.20 1.93
C ASN A 81 -13.62 9.26 1.69
N VAL A 82 -14.02 9.13 0.42
CA VAL A 82 -15.21 8.37 0.04
C VAL A 82 -15.00 6.88 0.29
N PRO A 83 -16.02 6.11 0.70
CA PRO A 83 -15.88 4.67 0.98
C PRO A 83 -15.28 3.86 -0.18
N ALA A 84 -15.53 4.30 -1.41
CA ALA A 84 -14.96 3.69 -2.62
C ALA A 84 -13.42 3.70 -2.64
N GLN A 85 -12.77 4.68 -2.00
CA GLN A 85 -11.31 4.75 -1.88
C GLN A 85 -10.75 3.70 -0.91
N SER A 86 -11.40 3.50 0.24
CA SER A 86 -11.02 2.43 1.17
C SER A 86 -11.24 1.06 0.53
N LEU A 87 -12.34 0.89 -0.21
CA LEU A 87 -12.58 -0.33 -1.00
C LEU A 87 -11.52 -0.52 -2.09
N ALA A 88 -11.08 0.56 -2.75
CA ALA A 88 -10.01 0.47 -3.73
C ALA A 88 -8.71 -0.04 -3.10
N LEU A 89 -8.33 0.42 -1.90
CA LEU A 89 -7.14 -0.10 -1.21
C LEU A 89 -7.24 -1.59 -0.89
N MET A 90 -8.40 -2.04 -0.40
CA MET A 90 -8.64 -3.45 -0.05
C MET A 90 -8.58 -4.40 -1.26
N ASN A 91 -8.82 -3.89 -2.47
CA ASN A 91 -8.90 -4.72 -3.68
C ASN A 91 -7.73 -4.48 -4.64
N ASP A 92 -6.85 -3.51 -4.35
CA ASP A 92 -5.79 -3.14 -5.27
C ASP A 92 -4.59 -4.09 -5.14
N LYS A 93 -4.14 -4.60 -6.30
CA LYS A 93 -3.04 -5.56 -6.40
C LYS A 93 -1.73 -4.99 -5.87
N LEU A 94 -1.44 -3.70 -6.08
CA LEU A 94 -0.24 -3.09 -5.53
C LEU A 94 -0.28 -3.13 -4.01
N ILE A 95 -1.41 -2.75 -3.40
CA ILE A 95 -1.55 -2.75 -1.95
C ILE A 95 -1.36 -4.15 -1.39
N TYR A 96 -2.00 -5.15 -1.99
CA TYR A 96 -1.87 -6.55 -1.56
C TYR A 96 -0.42 -7.06 -1.66
N GLU A 97 0.27 -6.85 -2.79
CA GLU A 97 1.66 -7.29 -2.97
C GLU A 97 2.63 -6.55 -2.04
N GLN A 98 2.43 -5.25 -1.83
CA GLN A 98 3.28 -4.49 -0.91
C GLN A 98 3.05 -4.86 0.55
N SER A 99 1.83 -5.30 0.90
CA SER A 99 1.52 -5.84 2.24
C SER A 99 2.34 -7.10 2.54
N LYS A 100 2.49 -7.98 1.54
CA LYS A 100 3.32 -9.18 1.65
C LYS A 100 4.79 -8.85 1.83
N VAL A 101 5.32 -7.90 1.06
CA VAL A 101 6.70 -7.44 1.19
C VAL A 101 6.95 -6.84 2.58
N TRP A 102 6.00 -6.06 3.10
CA TRP A 102 6.08 -5.50 4.44
C TRP A 102 6.09 -6.59 5.52
N ALA A 103 5.19 -7.58 5.43
CA ALA A 103 5.14 -8.72 6.35
C ALA A 103 6.45 -9.50 6.40
N GLN A 104 7.02 -9.83 5.23
CA GLN A 104 8.31 -10.51 5.13
C GLN A 104 9.45 -9.68 5.74
N ARG A 105 9.42 -8.35 5.54
CA ARG A 105 10.41 -7.44 6.13
C ARG A 105 10.33 -7.44 7.65
N ILE A 106 9.13 -7.33 8.22
CA ILE A 106 8.93 -7.33 9.68
C ILE A 106 9.42 -8.64 10.29
N LEU A 107 9.01 -9.79 9.74
CA LEU A 107 9.44 -11.10 10.25
C LEU A 107 10.96 -11.28 10.20
N ARG A 108 11.60 -10.79 9.13
CA ARG A 108 13.05 -10.84 8.98
C ARG A 108 13.79 -9.88 9.93
N GLN A 109 13.24 -8.69 10.17
CA GLN A 109 13.86 -7.68 11.02
C GLN A 109 13.65 -7.98 12.52
N MET A 110 12.59 -8.72 12.86
CA MET A 110 12.16 -8.98 14.24
C MET A 110 11.87 -10.48 14.47
N PRO A 111 12.85 -11.38 14.27
CA PRO A 111 12.64 -12.83 14.39
C PRO A 111 12.25 -13.25 15.82
N GLU A 112 12.83 -12.61 16.85
CA GLU A 112 12.60 -12.96 18.27
C GLU A 112 11.45 -12.17 18.91
N ALA A 113 10.82 -11.24 18.17
CA ALA A 113 9.80 -10.38 18.73
C ALA A 113 8.45 -11.09 18.82
N ASN A 114 7.73 -10.84 19.92
CA ASN A 114 6.36 -11.34 20.05
C ASN A 114 5.39 -10.53 19.18
N ALA A 115 4.14 -11.01 19.09
CA ALA A 115 3.15 -10.38 18.24
C ALA A 115 2.84 -8.91 18.61
N VAL A 116 2.81 -8.57 19.91
CA VAL A 116 2.56 -7.20 20.37
C VAL A 116 3.68 -6.26 19.95
N GLU A 117 4.93 -6.70 20.05
CA GLU A 117 6.09 -5.91 19.63
C GLU A 117 6.08 -5.63 18.13
N ARG A 118 5.78 -6.66 17.31
CA ARG A 118 5.62 -6.50 15.86
C ARG A 118 4.48 -5.55 15.52
N LEU A 119 3.32 -5.69 16.16
CA LEU A 119 2.17 -4.80 15.96
C LEU A 119 2.50 -3.34 16.30
N ARG A 120 3.23 -3.08 17.39
CA ARG A 120 3.66 -1.72 17.75
C ARG A 120 4.54 -1.10 16.67
N VAL A 121 5.55 -1.81 16.20
CA VAL A 121 6.43 -1.34 15.12
C VAL A 121 5.62 -1.10 13.84
N MET A 122 4.70 -2.00 13.49
CA MET A 122 3.87 -1.85 12.30
C MET A 122 2.98 -0.61 12.36
N PHE A 123 2.43 -0.28 13.53
CA PHE A 123 1.66 0.95 13.74
C PHE A 123 2.51 2.21 13.63
N GLU A 124 3.72 2.19 14.20
CA GLU A 124 4.65 3.31 14.09
C GLU A 124 5.07 3.55 12.63
N GLU A 125 5.35 2.49 11.88
CA GLU A 125 5.71 2.60 10.47
C GLU A 125 4.53 3.08 9.60
N ALA A 126 3.32 2.55 9.80
CA ALA A 126 2.17 2.89 8.97
C ALA A 126 1.49 4.22 9.33
N PHE A 127 1.43 4.56 10.61
CA PHE A 127 0.64 5.68 11.12
C PHE A 127 1.46 6.74 11.88
N ALA A 128 2.77 6.56 12.00
CA ALA A 128 3.67 7.45 12.76
C ALA A 128 3.22 7.66 14.22
N ARG A 129 2.60 6.63 14.82
CA ARG A 129 2.16 6.63 16.22
C ARG A 129 2.08 5.20 16.76
N PRO A 130 2.15 5.01 18.09
CA PRO A 130 1.81 3.73 18.69
C PRO A 130 0.31 3.40 18.51
N PRO A 131 -0.06 2.10 18.57
CA PRO A 131 -1.46 1.70 18.63
C PRO A 131 -2.11 2.22 19.91
N ARG A 132 -3.37 2.64 19.81
CA ARG A 132 -4.18 2.95 21.00
C ARG A 132 -4.58 1.64 21.69
N ASP A 133 -4.87 1.70 22.98
CA ASP A 133 -5.19 0.50 23.77
C ASP A 133 -6.33 -0.33 23.13
N HIS A 134 -7.40 0.32 22.68
CA HIS A 134 -8.50 -0.38 22.02
C HIS A 134 -8.13 -1.01 20.67
N GLU A 135 -7.24 -0.38 19.88
CA GLU A 135 -6.77 -0.92 18.60
C GLU A 135 -5.92 -2.17 18.83
N LEU A 136 -5.04 -2.11 19.85
CA LEU A 136 -4.21 -3.24 20.23
C LEU A 136 -5.07 -4.40 20.75
N THR A 137 -6.09 -4.13 21.58
CA THR A 137 -7.03 -5.15 22.05
C THR A 137 -7.74 -5.85 20.89
N ILE A 138 -8.29 -5.10 19.94
CA ILE A 138 -8.99 -5.68 18.78
C ILE A 138 -8.06 -6.60 17.96
N LEU A 139 -6.81 -6.18 17.74
CA LEU A 139 -5.85 -6.97 16.97
C LEU A 139 -5.41 -8.22 17.72
N MET A 140 -5.24 -8.14 19.04
CA MET A 140 -4.90 -9.26 19.89
C MET A 140 -6.06 -10.27 20.01
N GLU A 141 -7.31 -9.82 19.92
CA GLU A 141 -8.49 -10.69 19.85
C GLU A 141 -8.65 -11.34 18.47
N ALA A 142 -8.27 -10.65 17.39
CA ALA A 142 -8.34 -11.19 16.02
C ALA A 142 -7.20 -12.17 15.70
N LEU A 143 -6.03 -12.00 16.32
CA LEU A 143 -4.83 -12.77 16.02
C LEU A 143 -4.99 -14.29 16.18
N PRO A 144 -5.64 -14.83 17.24
CA PRO A 144 -5.90 -16.26 17.36
C PRO A 144 -6.78 -16.82 16.24
N GLU A 145 -7.74 -16.04 15.74
CA GLU A 145 -8.61 -16.46 14.63
C GLU A 145 -7.84 -16.48 13.31
N LEU A 146 -7.02 -15.46 13.04
CA LEU A 146 -6.12 -15.45 11.89
C LEU A 146 -5.11 -16.60 11.96
N LEU A 147 -4.61 -16.91 13.16
CA LEU A 147 -3.68 -18.01 13.38
C LEU A 147 -4.30 -19.37 13.01
N LYS A 148 -5.59 -19.59 13.33
CA LYS A 148 -6.32 -20.79 12.92
C LYS A 148 -6.45 -20.90 11.41
N VAL A 149 -6.76 -19.80 10.73
CA VAL A 149 -6.88 -19.75 9.26
C VAL A 149 -5.56 -20.12 8.58
N HIS A 150 -4.44 -19.66 9.12
CA HIS A 150 -3.10 -19.87 8.57
C HIS A 150 -2.35 -21.06 9.17
N GLY A 151 -3.09 -22.07 9.65
CA GLY A 151 -2.52 -23.37 10.04
C GLY A 151 -1.75 -23.40 11.36
N GLY A 152 -1.95 -22.40 12.23
CA GLY A 152 -1.44 -22.42 13.60
C GLY A 152 0.00 -21.91 13.77
N ASN A 153 0.65 -21.42 12.72
CA ASN A 153 2.04 -20.94 12.78
C ASN A 153 2.12 -19.42 13.02
N PRO A 154 2.58 -18.94 14.19
CA PRO A 154 2.70 -17.50 14.48
C PRO A 154 3.72 -16.77 13.60
N GLU A 155 4.63 -17.51 12.96
CA GLU A 155 5.65 -17.02 12.04
C GLU A 155 5.21 -17.13 10.57
N SER A 156 3.95 -17.49 10.29
CA SER A 156 3.43 -17.54 8.92
C SER A 156 3.45 -16.15 8.28
N THR A 157 4.08 -16.05 7.10
CA THR A 157 4.10 -14.80 6.34
C THR A 157 2.70 -14.38 5.92
N GLU A 158 1.82 -15.34 5.63
CA GLU A 158 0.44 -15.14 5.19
C GLU A 158 -0.42 -14.48 6.29
N LEU A 159 -0.24 -14.90 7.54
CA LEU A 159 -0.88 -14.26 8.69
C LEU A 159 -0.50 -12.78 8.81
N TRP A 160 0.80 -12.48 8.74
CA TRP A 160 1.30 -11.11 8.83
C TRP A 160 0.94 -10.29 7.59
N HIS A 161 0.84 -10.94 6.42
CA HIS A 161 0.39 -10.32 5.18
C HIS A 161 -1.05 -9.81 5.30
N ASP A 162 -1.98 -10.61 5.81
CA ASP A 162 -3.37 -10.17 6.01
C ASP A 162 -3.48 -9.01 7.01
N LEU A 163 -2.67 -9.04 8.08
CA LEU A 163 -2.59 -7.91 9.03
C LEU A 163 -2.06 -6.64 8.36
N CYS A 164 -0.93 -6.72 7.64
CA CYS A 164 -0.38 -5.61 6.86
C CYS A 164 -1.42 -5.02 5.89
N HIS A 165 -2.16 -5.89 5.20
CA HIS A 165 -3.19 -5.52 4.24
C HIS A 165 -4.36 -4.79 4.91
N GLY A 166 -4.78 -5.26 6.09
CA GLY A 166 -5.75 -4.57 6.93
C GLY A 166 -5.29 -3.17 7.34
N LEU A 167 -4.03 -3.01 7.77
CA LEU A 167 -3.47 -1.72 8.18
C LEU A 167 -3.40 -0.71 7.02
N PHE A 168 -2.98 -1.14 5.82
CA PHE A 168 -3.01 -0.27 4.64
C PHE A 168 -4.41 0.15 4.22
N SER A 169 -5.43 -0.64 4.57
CA SER A 169 -6.83 -0.36 4.26
C SER A 169 -7.51 0.53 5.31
N MET A 170 -6.85 0.86 6.42
CA MET A 170 -7.40 1.75 7.44
C MET A 170 -7.45 3.19 6.98
N ASN A 171 -8.49 3.91 7.39
CA ASN A 171 -8.62 5.33 7.05
C ASN A 171 -7.44 6.18 7.55
N ASP A 172 -6.87 5.85 8.72
CA ASP A 172 -5.71 6.55 9.27
C ASP A 172 -4.49 6.51 8.33
N PHE A 173 -4.39 5.51 7.44
CA PHE A 173 -3.29 5.40 6.47
C PHE A 173 -3.39 6.42 5.33
N ILE A 174 -4.60 6.90 5.02
CA ILE A 174 -4.86 7.84 3.94
C ILE A 174 -4.45 9.27 4.33
N TYR A 175 -4.48 9.58 5.63
CA TYR A 175 -4.16 10.91 6.14
C TYR A 175 -2.69 11.03 6.53
N LEU A 176 -2.02 12.06 6.01
CA LEU A 176 -0.78 12.55 6.59
C LEU A 176 -1.16 13.36 7.83
N ARG A 177 -0.62 12.97 8.99
CA ARG A 177 -0.66 13.83 10.19
C ARG A 177 0.47 14.85 10.14
#